data_AF-A0A077ZQU4-F1
#
_entry.id   AF-A0A077ZQU4-F1
#
_cell.length_a   1.000
_cell.length_b   1.000
_cell.length_c   1.000
_cell.angle_alpha   90.00
_cell.angle_beta   90.00
_cell.angle_gamma   90.00
#
_symmetry.space_group_name_H-M   'P 1'
#
loop_
_entity.id
_entity.type
_entity.pdbx_description
1 polymer ?
#
loop_
_entity_poly.entity_id
_entity_poly.type
_entity_poly.pdbx_seq_one_letter_code
_entity_poly.pdbx_strand_id
1 'polypeptide(L)'
;MEEDRRLIKDIMKDRGFKLSSKTEFSEFEQLLKDNVKSAKIDSENIKACFDSLMTKVEAKEKSRSKDERKMRKAAESAFTLMLRSLGRSVLPDSTWDEVRPQIEDQSPFKQVGSEEERVQLFEQYVQALQEACGHHHHGHSKKKRKKEKKGRKKARLGSVA
;
A
#
# COMPACT_ATOMS: atom_id res chain seq x y z
N MET A 1 -2.82 -43.12 3.20
CA MET A 1 -2.97 -41.79 2.55
C MET A 1 -3.63 -40.74 3.45
N GLU A 2 -4.93 -40.80 3.75
CA GLU A 2 -5.58 -39.77 4.58
C GLU A 2 -5.13 -39.81 6.04
N GLU A 3 -4.92 -41.00 6.60
CA GLU A 3 -4.41 -41.18 7.96
C GLU A 3 -3.01 -40.60 8.12
N ASP A 4 -2.10 -40.87 7.18
CA ASP A 4 -0.75 -40.31 7.18
C ASP A 4 -0.79 -38.78 7.16
N ARG A 5 -1.65 -38.20 6.31
CA ARG A 5 -1.85 -36.74 6.26
C ARG A 5 -2.46 -36.18 7.54
N ARG A 6 -3.30 -36.93 8.25
CA ARG A 6 -3.83 -36.50 9.56
C ARG A 6 -2.73 -36.55 10.61
N LEU A 7 -1.95 -37.62 10.64
CA LEU A 7 -0.85 -37.81 11.58
C LEU A 7 0.23 -36.73 11.42
N ILE A 8 0.63 -36.44 10.18
CA ILE A 8 1.57 -35.35 9.87
C ILE A 8 1.05 -34.01 10.41
N LYS A 9 -0.22 -33.68 10.16
CA LYS A 9 -0.82 -32.43 10.67
C LYS A 9 -0.91 -32.38 12.19
N ASP A 10 -1.12 -33.53 12.83
CA ASP A 10 -1.20 -33.63 14.29
C ASP A 10 0.18 -33.37 14.91
N ILE A 11 1.23 -33.99 14.37
CA ILE A 11 2.62 -33.76 14.79
C ILE A 11 3.01 -32.29 14.62
N MET A 12 2.63 -31.67 13.50
CA MET A 12 2.88 -30.24 13.29
C MET A 12 2.20 -29.37 14.36
N LYS A 13 0.96 -29.69 14.74
CA LYS A 13 0.23 -28.94 15.77
C LYS A 13 0.84 -29.14 17.15
N ASP A 14 1.17 -30.37 17.50
CA ASP A 14 1.81 -30.75 18.77
C ASP A 14 3.13 -30.00 18.98
N ARG A 15 3.92 -29.89 17.91
CA ARG A 15 5.19 -29.14 17.88
C ARG A 15 5.02 -27.63 17.75
N GLY A 16 3.80 -27.14 17.50
CA GLY A 16 3.53 -25.73 17.18
C GLY A 16 4.17 -25.25 15.86
N PHE A 17 4.54 -26.17 14.97
CA PHE A 17 5.21 -25.86 13.71
C PHE A 17 4.25 -25.27 12.69
N LYS A 18 4.57 -24.08 12.17
CA LYS A 18 3.76 -23.39 11.15
C LYS A 18 4.52 -23.36 9.84
N LEU A 19 3.94 -23.97 8.81
CA LEU A 19 4.44 -23.86 7.45
C LEU A 19 4.28 -22.42 6.95
N SER A 20 5.37 -21.90 6.40
CA SER A 20 5.40 -20.66 5.61
C SER A 20 5.84 -20.98 4.19
N SER A 21 5.63 -20.07 3.24
CA SER A 21 6.15 -20.21 1.87
C SER A 21 7.68 -20.30 1.78
N LYS A 22 8.39 -20.04 2.89
CA LYS A 22 9.84 -20.16 3.01
C LYS A 22 10.30 -21.48 3.64
N THR A 23 9.37 -22.28 4.16
CA THR A 23 9.73 -23.54 4.83
C THR A 23 10.18 -24.56 3.79
N GLU A 24 11.34 -25.17 4.01
CA GLU A 24 11.91 -26.17 3.12
C GLU A 24 11.48 -27.60 3.50
N PHE A 25 11.55 -28.51 2.53
CA PHE A 25 11.22 -29.92 2.75
C PHE A 25 12.13 -30.58 3.80
N SER A 26 13.42 -30.21 3.84
CA SER A 26 14.38 -30.75 4.82
C SER A 26 13.98 -30.44 6.27
N GLU A 27 13.58 -29.19 6.53
CA GLU A 27 13.09 -28.76 7.86
C GLU A 27 11.82 -29.53 8.26
N PHE A 28 10.90 -29.70 7.30
CA PHE A 28 9.68 -30.46 7.50
C PHE A 28 9.93 -31.95 7.75
N GLU A 29 10.85 -32.56 7.01
CA GLU A 29 11.20 -33.98 7.20
C GLU A 29 11.89 -34.19 8.55
N GLN A 30 12.77 -33.29 8.96
CA GLN A 30 13.44 -33.34 10.26
C GLN A 30 12.43 -33.23 11.43
N LEU A 31 11.43 -32.36 11.31
CA LEU A 31 10.33 -32.26 12.28
C LEU A 31 9.59 -33.59 12.46
N LEU A 32 9.37 -34.31 11.36
CA LEU A 32 8.70 -35.61 11.37
C LEU A 32 9.62 -36.72 11.85
N LYS A 33 10.91 -36.69 11.54
CA LYS A 33 11.88 -37.69 12.03
C LYS A 33 11.98 -37.73 13.55
N ASP A 34 11.79 -36.59 14.22
CA ASP A 34 11.78 -36.53 15.69
C ASP A 34 10.55 -37.21 16.33
N ASN A 35 9.54 -37.61 15.54
CA ASN A 35 8.35 -38.27 16.05
C ASN A 35 8.27 -39.74 15.58
N VAL A 36 8.25 -40.67 16.54
CA VAL A 36 8.13 -42.12 16.29
C VAL A 36 6.92 -42.48 15.43
N LYS A 37 5.82 -41.73 15.51
CA LYS A 37 4.60 -42.04 14.75
C LYS A 37 4.79 -41.81 13.25
N SER A 38 5.50 -40.77 12.85
CA SER A 38 5.78 -40.46 11.44
C SER A 38 6.85 -41.36 10.81
N ALA A 39 7.63 -42.09 11.61
CA ALA A 39 8.62 -43.04 11.08
C ALA A 39 8.00 -44.20 10.26
N LYS A 40 6.69 -44.45 10.41
CA LYS A 40 5.95 -45.44 9.62
C LYS A 40 5.45 -44.91 8.28
N ILE A 41 5.52 -43.60 8.06
CA ILE A 41 5.07 -42.96 6.82
C ILE A 41 6.24 -42.99 5.83
N ASP A 42 5.96 -43.46 4.62
CA ASP A 42 6.95 -43.44 3.55
C ASP A 42 7.29 -42.01 3.12
N SER A 43 8.53 -41.83 2.63
CA SER A 43 9.04 -40.52 2.19
C SER A 43 8.20 -39.93 1.05
N GLU A 44 7.60 -40.76 0.20
CA GLU A 44 6.71 -40.32 -0.88
C GLU A 44 5.44 -39.68 -0.33
N ASN A 45 4.79 -40.28 0.67
CA ASN A 45 3.62 -39.74 1.36
C ASN A 45 3.96 -38.49 2.18
N ILE A 46 5.14 -38.44 2.80
CA ILE A 46 5.64 -37.24 3.48
C ILE A 46 5.78 -36.10 2.47
N LYS A 47 6.41 -36.36 1.32
CA LYS A 47 6.59 -35.39 0.24
C LYS A 47 5.27 -34.94 -0.37
N ALA A 48 4.38 -35.88 -0.71
CA ALA A 48 3.04 -35.57 -1.22
C ALA A 48 2.20 -34.76 -0.21
N CYS A 49 2.36 -35.02 1.09
CA CYS A 49 1.73 -34.22 2.13
C CYS A 49 2.34 -32.81 2.20
N PHE A 50 3.66 -32.70 2.17
CA PHE A 50 4.36 -31.41 2.16
C PHE A 50 3.93 -30.57 0.97
N ASP A 51 3.95 -31.11 -0.24
CA ASP A 51 3.55 -30.42 -1.47
C ASP A 51 2.10 -29.92 -1.38
N SER A 52 1.19 -30.76 -0.87
CA SER A 52 -0.20 -30.38 -0.65
C SER A 52 -0.37 -29.26 0.38
N LEU A 53 0.46 -29.26 1.43
CA LEU A 53 0.43 -28.22 2.46
C LEU A 53 1.07 -26.92 1.95
N MET A 54 2.18 -26.99 1.22
CA MET A 54 2.82 -25.85 0.57
C MET A 54 1.87 -25.18 -0.42
N THR A 55 1.23 -25.97 -1.29
CA THR A 55 0.22 -25.46 -2.22
C THR A 55 -0.89 -24.71 -1.49
N LYS A 56 -1.33 -25.19 -0.31
CA LYS A 56 -2.34 -24.51 0.51
C LYS A 56 -1.81 -23.23 1.15
N VAL A 57 -0.57 -23.24 1.63
CA VAL A 57 0.09 -22.05 2.21
C VAL A 57 0.24 -20.98 1.13
N GLU A 58 0.74 -21.33 -0.05
CA GLU A 58 0.88 -20.42 -1.18
C GLU A 58 -0.47 -19.89 -1.67
N ALA A 59 -1.48 -20.75 -1.80
CA ALA A 59 -2.82 -20.33 -2.17
C ALA A 59 -3.41 -19.34 -1.14
N LYS A 60 -3.17 -19.60 0.16
CA LYS A 60 -3.62 -18.72 1.24
C LYS A 60 -2.89 -17.38 1.22
N GLU A 61 -1.58 -17.35 1.06
CA GLU A 61 -0.78 -16.12 0.95
C GLU A 61 -1.17 -15.31 -0.29
N LYS A 62 -1.36 -15.96 -1.43
CA LYS A 62 -1.85 -15.33 -2.65
C LYS A 62 -3.26 -14.74 -2.47
N SER A 63 -4.15 -15.43 -1.76
CA SER A 63 -5.49 -14.91 -1.45
C SER A 63 -5.42 -13.69 -0.53
N ARG A 64 -4.59 -13.75 0.52
CA ARG A 64 -4.38 -12.65 1.47
C ARG A 64 -3.85 -11.42 0.78
N SER A 65 -2.78 -11.55 -0.01
CA SER A 65 -2.22 -10.43 -0.76
C SER A 65 -3.23 -9.80 -1.72
N LYS A 66 -4.06 -10.62 -2.39
CA LYS A 66 -5.13 -10.13 -3.27
C LYS A 66 -6.21 -9.38 -2.49
N ASP A 67 -6.60 -9.87 -1.32
CA ASP A 67 -7.64 -9.26 -0.50
C ASP A 67 -7.13 -8.01 0.23
N GLU A 68 -5.88 -7.98 0.69
CA GLU A 68 -5.21 -6.78 1.21
C GLU A 68 -5.14 -5.70 0.14
N ARG A 69 -4.75 -6.06 -1.09
CA ARG A 69 -4.73 -5.10 -2.22
C ARG A 69 -6.12 -4.55 -2.53
N LYS A 70 -7.16 -5.38 -2.47
CA LYS A 70 -8.55 -4.92 -2.67
C LYS A 70 -8.98 -4.00 -1.54
N MET A 71 -8.70 -4.37 -0.29
CA MET A 71 -9.06 -3.57 0.87
C MET A 71 -8.39 -2.20 0.84
N ARG A 72 -7.09 -2.17 0.51
CA ARG A 72 -6.35 -0.92 0.31
C ARG A 72 -6.98 -0.06 -0.77
N LYS A 73 -7.24 -0.61 -1.96
CA LYS A 73 -7.94 0.12 -3.04
C LYS A 73 -9.33 0.62 -2.65
N ALA A 74 -10.07 -0.15 -1.86
CA ALA A 74 -11.37 0.26 -1.36
C ALA A 74 -11.26 1.44 -0.40
N ALA A 75 -10.27 1.42 0.51
CA ALA A 75 -9.98 2.53 1.41
C ALA A 75 -9.55 3.79 0.65
N GLU A 76 -8.64 3.67 -0.32
CA GLU A 76 -8.22 4.77 -1.21
C GLU A 76 -9.42 5.38 -1.97
N SER A 77 -10.29 4.51 -2.51
CA SER A 77 -11.49 4.95 -3.23
C SER A 77 -12.47 5.66 -2.31
N ALA A 78 -12.72 5.12 -1.11
CA ALA A 78 -13.58 5.76 -0.11
C ALA A 78 -13.01 7.11 0.35
N PHE A 79 -11.70 7.21 0.52
CA PHE A 79 -11.01 8.44 0.86
C PHE A 79 -11.19 9.50 -0.24
N THR A 80 -11.02 9.10 -1.50
CA THR A 80 -11.20 9.98 -2.67
C THR A 80 -12.66 10.44 -2.80
N LEU A 81 -13.63 9.55 -2.55
CA LEU A 81 -15.05 9.88 -2.56
C LEU A 81 -15.41 10.86 -1.43
N MET A 82 -14.81 10.70 -0.26
CA MET A 82 -14.95 11.62 0.86
C MET A 82 -14.40 13.01 0.49
N LEU A 83 -13.21 13.11 -0.09
CA LEU A 83 -12.67 14.39 -0.58
C LEU A 83 -13.60 15.03 -1.63
N ARG A 84 -14.15 14.22 -2.54
CA ARG A 84 -15.13 14.69 -3.52
C ARG A 84 -16.41 15.21 -2.87
N SER A 85 -16.87 14.59 -1.78
CA SER A 85 -18.06 15.02 -1.06
C SER A 85 -17.91 16.37 -0.37
N LEU A 86 -16.67 16.75 -0.01
CA LEU A 86 -16.37 18.09 0.49
C LEU A 86 -16.57 19.17 -0.57
N GLY A 87 -16.55 18.81 -1.86
CA GLY A 87 -16.89 19.68 -2.98
C GLY A 87 -16.11 20.99 -2.95
N ARG A 88 -16.80 22.09 -2.59
CA ARG A 88 -16.24 23.45 -2.56
C ARG A 88 -15.16 23.67 -1.49
N SER A 89 -15.01 22.78 -0.51
CA SER A 89 -13.94 22.90 0.49
C SER A 89 -12.59 22.38 0.00
N VAL A 90 -12.56 21.56 -1.05
CA VAL A 90 -11.31 21.08 -1.67
C VAL A 90 -11.18 21.68 -3.05
N LEU A 91 -10.35 22.71 -3.15
CA LEU A 91 -10.03 23.42 -4.38
C LEU A 91 -8.68 22.96 -4.94
N PRO A 92 -8.39 23.25 -6.21
CA PRO A 92 -7.09 22.95 -6.84
C PRO A 92 -5.86 23.56 -6.13
N ASP A 93 -6.06 24.57 -5.29
CA ASP A 93 -5.04 25.27 -4.50
C ASP A 93 -5.11 24.97 -2.99
N SER A 94 -6.06 24.12 -2.56
CA SER A 94 -6.17 23.72 -1.16
C SER A 94 -4.93 22.98 -0.67
N THR A 95 -4.56 23.22 0.58
CA THR A 95 -3.45 22.52 1.24
C THR A 95 -3.95 21.38 2.12
N TRP A 96 -3.08 20.39 2.37
CA TRP A 96 -3.42 19.26 3.22
C TRP A 96 -3.78 19.69 4.65
N ASP A 97 -3.08 20.68 5.20
CA ASP A 97 -3.33 21.23 6.54
C ASP A 97 -4.72 21.86 6.69
N GLU A 98 -5.31 22.39 5.61
CA GLU A 98 -6.66 22.96 5.62
C GLU A 98 -7.75 21.86 5.56
N VAL A 99 -7.51 20.81 4.77
CA VAL A 99 -8.51 19.76 4.50
C VAL A 99 -8.50 18.68 5.58
N ARG A 100 -7.33 18.33 6.10
CA ARG A 100 -7.14 17.32 7.17
C ARG A 100 -8.12 17.47 8.33
N PRO A 101 -8.26 18.63 9.00
CA PRO A 101 -9.15 18.77 10.15
C PRO A 101 -10.63 18.61 9.80
N GLN A 102 -11.01 18.72 8.51
CA GLN A 102 -12.39 18.53 8.05
C GLN A 102 -12.75 17.06 7.83
N ILE A 103 -11.75 16.19 7.68
CA ILE A 103 -11.95 14.76 7.36
C ILE A 103 -11.39 13.82 8.41
N GLU A 104 -10.64 14.30 9.40
CA GLU A 104 -9.99 13.44 10.39
C GLU A 104 -10.95 12.60 11.24
N ASP A 105 -12.19 13.09 11.44
CA ASP A 105 -13.23 12.38 12.16
C ASP A 105 -13.87 11.25 11.32
N GLN A 106 -13.74 11.34 10.00
CA GLN A 106 -14.45 10.51 9.03
C GLN A 106 -13.90 9.09 8.97
N SER A 107 -14.79 8.12 8.73
CA SER A 107 -14.40 6.70 8.62
C SER A 107 -13.39 6.43 7.50
N PRO A 108 -13.54 6.98 6.27
CA PRO A 108 -12.56 6.75 5.20
C PRO A 108 -11.16 7.27 5.53
N PHE A 109 -11.03 8.37 6.28
CA PHE A 109 -9.74 8.88 6.74
C PHE A 109 -9.03 7.89 7.65
N LYS A 110 -9.76 7.28 8.59
CA LYS A 110 -9.25 6.31 9.56
C LYS A 110 -8.88 4.96 8.92
N GLN A 111 -9.50 4.61 7.79
CA GLN A 111 -9.20 3.37 7.06
C GLN A 111 -7.84 3.40 6.36
N VAL A 112 -7.36 4.60 5.98
CA VAL A 112 -6.01 4.80 5.48
C VAL A 112 -5.08 4.89 6.68
N GLY A 113 -4.27 3.84 6.91
CA GLY A 113 -3.48 3.71 8.14
C GLY A 113 -2.31 4.68 8.25
N SER A 114 -1.66 5.00 7.13
CA SER A 114 -0.45 5.81 7.10
C SER A 114 -0.73 7.26 6.74
N GLU A 115 -0.19 8.21 7.49
CA GLU A 115 -0.31 9.65 7.19
C GLU A 115 0.27 9.99 5.79
N GLU A 116 1.39 9.38 5.43
CA GLU A 116 2.00 9.51 4.10
C GLU A 116 1.04 9.12 2.97
N GLU A 117 0.26 8.05 3.15
CA GLU A 117 -0.72 7.59 2.16
C GLU A 117 -1.91 8.55 2.06
N ARG A 118 -2.34 9.12 3.19
CA ARG A 118 -3.41 10.14 3.22
C ARG A 118 -3.02 11.39 2.43
N VAL A 119 -1.80 11.88 2.63
CA VAL A 119 -1.25 13.02 1.91
C VAL A 119 -1.15 12.72 0.41
N GLN A 120 -0.61 11.55 0.04
CA GLN A 120 -0.51 11.15 -1.36
C GLN A 120 -1.88 11.08 -2.06
N LEU A 121 -2.89 10.50 -1.40
CA LEU A 121 -4.25 10.43 -1.94
C LEU A 121 -4.87 11.82 -2.11
N PHE A 122 -4.61 12.72 -1.17
CA PHE A 122 -5.03 14.10 -1.27
C PHE A 122 -4.35 14.82 -2.45
N GLU A 123 -3.03 14.73 -2.58
CA GLU A 123 -2.28 15.34 -3.68
C GLU A 123 -2.74 14.80 -5.05
N GLN A 124 -2.98 13.48 -5.16
CA GLN A 124 -3.54 12.88 -6.36
C GLN A 124 -4.94 13.42 -6.68
N TYR A 125 -5.78 13.62 -5.67
CA TYR A 125 -7.11 14.18 -5.86
C TYR A 125 -7.04 15.65 -6.32
N VAL A 126 -6.21 16.48 -5.70
CA VAL A 126 -6.00 17.89 -6.09
C VAL A 126 -5.43 17.97 -7.51
N GLN A 127 -4.47 17.11 -7.86
CA GLN A 127 -3.94 17.01 -9.22
C GLN A 127 -5.06 16.66 -10.22
N ALA A 128 -5.90 15.67 -9.90
CA ALA A 128 -7.03 15.31 -10.76
C ALA A 128 -8.04 16.46 -10.93
N LEU A 129 -8.27 17.27 -9.89
CA LEU A 129 -9.09 18.48 -9.98
C LEU A 129 -8.47 19.53 -10.92
N GLN A 130 -7.15 19.74 -10.84
CA GLN A 130 -6.41 20.66 -11.72
C GLN A 130 -6.53 20.21 -13.18
N GLU A 131 -6.36 18.91 -13.46
CA GLU A 131 -6.47 18.32 -14.79
C GLU A 131 -7.91 18.41 -15.33
N ALA A 132 -8.92 18.10 -14.51
CA ALA A 132 -10.33 18.14 -14.91
C ALA A 132 -10.85 19.57 -15.19
N CYS A 133 -10.27 20.59 -14.54
CA CYS A 133 -10.62 21.98 -14.79
C CYS A 133 -10.15 22.47 -16.18
N GLY A 134 -9.34 21.68 -16.91
CA GLY A 134 -8.83 22.06 -18.23
C GLY A 134 -7.86 23.26 -18.19
N HIS A 135 -7.57 23.77 -16.98
CA HIS A 135 -6.48 24.69 -16.76
C HIS A 135 -5.20 23.89 -16.90
N HIS A 136 -4.67 23.94 -18.12
CA HIS A 136 -3.35 23.49 -18.51
C HIS A 136 -2.29 24.26 -17.69
N HIS A 137 -2.21 24.04 -16.37
CA HIS A 137 -1.07 24.41 -15.53
C HIS A 137 0.05 23.41 -15.79
N HIS A 138 0.40 23.26 -17.07
CA HIS A 138 1.62 22.60 -17.50
C HIS A 138 2.79 23.42 -16.94
N GLY A 139 3.32 22.94 -15.83
CA GLY A 139 4.71 23.12 -15.41
C GLY A 139 5.22 24.55 -15.29
N HIS A 140 5.23 25.07 -14.07
CA HIS A 140 6.38 25.88 -13.68
C HIS A 140 6.83 25.56 -12.26
N SER A 141 7.38 24.34 -12.15
CA SER A 141 8.39 24.00 -11.17
C SER A 141 9.36 25.19 -10.98
N LYS A 142 9.27 25.83 -9.83
CA LYS A 142 10.31 26.58 -9.11
C LYS A 142 11.42 27.22 -9.96
N LYS A 143 11.11 28.06 -10.96
CA LYS A 143 12.13 28.97 -11.51
C LYS A 143 12.21 30.17 -10.59
N LYS A 144 13.14 30.10 -9.64
CA LYS A 144 13.76 31.22 -8.93
C LYS A 144 13.86 32.43 -9.88
N ARG A 145 12.89 33.36 -9.85
CA ARG A 145 13.10 34.69 -10.42
C ARG A 145 14.02 35.42 -9.46
N LYS A 146 15.32 35.18 -9.68
CA LYS A 146 16.41 35.96 -9.12
C LYS A 146 16.09 37.44 -9.36
N LYS A 147 15.76 38.09 -8.26
CA LYS A 147 15.49 39.51 -8.10
C LYS A 147 16.74 40.29 -8.51
N GLU A 148 16.78 40.85 -9.70
CA GLU A 148 17.76 41.87 -10.07
C GLU A 148 17.04 43.16 -10.49
N LYS A 149 16.55 43.88 -9.47
CA LYS A 149 16.19 45.29 -9.56
C LYS A 149 17.47 46.12 -9.41
N LYS A 150 18.15 46.47 -10.51
CA LYS A 150 19.15 47.55 -10.59
C LYS A 150 19.15 48.07 -12.04
N GLY A 151 19.06 49.34 -12.37
CA GLY A 151 19.04 50.55 -11.59
C GLY A 151 18.29 51.64 -12.36
N ARG A 152 17.43 52.34 -11.62
CA ARG A 152 16.85 53.63 -11.99
C ARG A 152 17.97 54.66 -12.05
N LYS A 153 18.32 55.14 -13.24
CA LYS A 153 18.96 56.46 -13.40
C LYS A 153 18.16 57.27 -14.42
N LYS A 154 17.24 58.07 -13.88
CA LYS A 154 16.67 59.26 -14.52
C LYS A 154 17.85 60.17 -14.91
N ALA A 155 18.05 60.39 -16.20
CA ALA A 155 18.63 61.64 -16.69
C ALA A 155 17.53 62.32 -17.48
N ARG A 156 16.84 63.25 -16.80
CA ARG A 156 15.98 64.24 -17.43
C ARG A 156 16.89 65.31 -18.05
N LEU A 157 16.33 65.99 -19.05
CA LEU A 157 16.65 67.34 -19.55
C LEU A 157 17.53 67.36 -20.80
N GLY A 158 16.86 67.70 -21.90
CA GLY A 158 17.43 68.03 -23.20
C GLY A 158 16.31 68.50 -24.11
N SER A 159 15.56 69.51 -23.65
CA SER A 159 14.63 70.27 -24.49
C SER A 159 15.45 71.20 -25.36
N VAL A 160 15.36 71.09 -26.67
CA VAL A 160 15.71 72.15 -27.61
C VAL A 160 14.60 72.23 -28.63
N ALA A 161 14.13 73.47 -28.80
CA ALA A 161 12.99 73.91 -29.59
C ALA A 161 13.19 73.71 -31.09
#